data_AF-A0A6I2A8C8-F1
#
_entry.id   AF-A0A6I2A8C8-F1
#
_cell.length_a   1.000
_cell.length_b   1.000
_cell.length_c   1.000
_cell.angle_alpha   90.00
_cell.angle_beta   90.00
_cell.angle_gamma   90.00
#
_symmetry.space_group_name_H-M   'P 1'
#
loop_
_entity.id
_entity.type
_entity.pdbx_description
1 polymer ?
#
loop_
_entity_poly.entity_id
_entity_poly.type
_entity_poly.pdbx_seq_one_letter_code
_entity_poly.pdbx_strand_id
1 'polypeptide(L)'
;PLGSTHNDTLRSLVLSLQEMGASSITLAERSGPPNTRDVMESKGIFPLAKELGIEVVNLQELGPEGWVHVKPGDSHWQNGFHFARIYLEAEAIVQTCCLKTHGYGGHFTLSLKNTVGMVPRTGYPYMGELHSSRYQRQMIAEMNTAYNPGLVVLDGVEAFVDGGPDKGKRVNAEVILAGTDRVAIDAVGVAILRLFGTTPEVSKGLIFGQEQIARAAELGLGVSSPEQIQLVADGPESEEFAGKVREILLKG
;
A
#
# COMPACT_ATOMS: atom_id res chain seq x y z
N PRO A 1 8.22 13.08 -4.38
CA PRO A 1 9.09 11.94 -4.74
C PRO A 1 8.44 11.04 -5.78
N LEU A 2 9.26 10.49 -6.67
CA LEU A 2 8.85 9.41 -7.57
C LEU A 2 8.45 8.19 -6.70
N GLY A 3 7.32 7.57 -7.01
CA GLY A 3 6.77 6.46 -6.22
C GLY A 3 5.91 6.85 -5.01
N SER A 4 5.31 8.04 -5.00
CA SER A 4 4.23 8.41 -4.07
C SER A 4 3.05 8.95 -4.86
N THR A 5 1.83 8.76 -4.37
CA THR A 5 0.58 9.19 -5.04
C THR A 5 0.68 10.65 -5.49
N HIS A 6 0.19 10.95 -6.69
CA HIS A 6 0.20 12.31 -7.22
C HIS A 6 -0.72 13.22 -6.40
N ASN A 7 -0.39 14.52 -6.32
CA ASN A 7 -1.21 15.46 -5.52
C ASN A 7 -2.63 15.59 -6.07
N ASP A 8 -2.81 15.49 -7.39
CA ASP A 8 -4.14 15.53 -8.01
C ASP A 8 -4.96 14.28 -7.67
N THR A 9 -4.32 13.11 -7.60
CA THR A 9 -4.95 11.87 -7.12
C THR A 9 -5.37 12.02 -5.66
N LEU A 10 -4.47 12.54 -4.80
CA LEU A 10 -4.78 12.78 -3.39
C LEU A 10 -5.93 13.78 -3.21
N ARG A 11 -5.91 14.90 -3.95
CA ARG A 11 -6.98 15.90 -3.98
C ARG A 11 -8.32 15.25 -4.36
N SER A 12 -8.34 14.52 -5.47
CA SER A 12 -9.56 13.88 -5.97
C SER A 12 -10.11 12.87 -4.99
N LEU A 13 -9.24 12.10 -4.33
CA LEU A 13 -9.63 11.15 -3.29
C LEU A 13 -10.25 11.87 -2.09
N VAL A 14 -9.61 12.93 -1.58
CA VAL A 14 -10.13 13.70 -0.44
C VAL A 14 -11.50 14.30 -0.75
N LEU A 15 -11.64 14.94 -1.92
CA LEU A 15 -12.92 15.51 -2.34
C LEU A 15 -14.02 14.43 -2.47
N SER A 16 -13.69 13.28 -3.05
CA SER A 16 -14.62 12.15 -3.16
C SER A 16 -15.07 11.65 -1.78
N LEU A 17 -14.14 11.54 -0.83
CA LEU A 17 -14.47 11.12 0.54
C LEU A 17 -15.37 12.15 1.26
N GLN A 18 -15.14 13.44 1.04
CA GLN A 18 -16.01 14.51 1.56
C GLN A 18 -17.40 14.46 0.93
N GLU A 19 -17.51 14.24 -0.38
CA GLU A 19 -18.79 14.05 -1.08
C GLU A 19 -19.55 12.81 -0.58
N MET A 20 -18.82 11.75 -0.21
CA MET A 20 -19.38 10.55 0.45
C MET A 20 -19.81 10.79 1.91
N GLY A 21 -19.56 11.98 2.46
CA GLY A 21 -20.03 12.40 3.78
C GLY A 21 -18.99 12.32 4.91
N ALA A 22 -17.70 12.16 4.60
CA ALA A 22 -16.66 12.23 5.63
C ALA A 22 -16.63 13.62 6.28
N SER A 23 -16.98 13.71 7.57
CA SER A 23 -17.03 14.97 8.31
C SER A 23 -15.66 15.50 8.73
N SER A 24 -14.66 14.63 8.81
CA SER A 24 -13.28 14.96 9.16
C SER A 24 -12.34 13.96 8.51
N ILE A 25 -11.23 14.45 7.95
CA ILE A 25 -10.20 13.61 7.32
C ILE A 25 -8.85 14.02 7.92
N THR A 26 -8.04 13.01 8.25
CA THR A 26 -6.64 13.20 8.66
C THR A 26 -5.73 12.43 7.72
N LEU A 27 -4.81 13.14 7.07
CA LEU A 27 -3.70 12.55 6.33
C LEU A 27 -2.56 12.24 7.29
N ALA A 28 -2.54 11.02 7.82
CA ALA A 28 -1.44 10.54 8.65
C ALA A 28 -0.41 9.84 7.77
N GLU A 29 0.84 10.28 7.77
CA GLU A 29 1.85 9.79 6.82
C GLU A 29 3.26 9.75 7.43
N ARG A 30 4.09 8.87 6.87
CA ARG A 30 5.54 8.82 7.13
C ARG A 30 6.29 8.44 5.87
N SER A 31 7.49 9.00 5.70
CA SER A 31 8.38 8.65 4.59
C SER A 31 9.58 7.80 5.04
N GLY A 32 10.30 7.24 4.06
CA GLY A 32 11.64 6.72 4.26
C GLY A 32 12.35 6.34 2.96
N PRO A 33 13.69 6.47 2.88
CA PRO A 33 14.60 7.05 3.88
C PRO A 33 14.51 8.56 4.22
N PRO A 34 14.01 9.46 3.33
CA PRO A 34 13.96 10.91 3.61
C PRO A 34 13.22 11.28 4.90
N ASN A 35 13.39 12.52 5.37
CA ASN A 35 12.55 13.06 6.43
C ASN A 35 11.11 13.25 5.93
N THR A 36 10.12 12.92 6.76
CA THR A 36 8.70 13.05 6.39
C THR A 36 8.28 14.49 6.16
N ARG A 37 8.70 15.43 7.03
CA ARG A 37 8.38 16.86 6.90
C ARG A 37 8.92 17.43 5.60
N ASP A 38 10.19 17.20 5.29
CA ASP A 38 10.81 17.67 4.05
C ASP A 38 10.09 17.12 2.80
N VAL A 39 9.61 15.87 2.84
CA VAL A 39 8.83 15.28 1.75
C VAL A 39 7.45 15.94 1.63
N MET A 40 6.77 16.18 2.75
CA MET A 40 5.47 16.87 2.76
C MET A 40 5.60 18.32 2.27
N GLU A 41 6.63 19.04 2.69
CA GLU A 41 6.92 20.42 2.25
C GLU A 41 7.25 20.47 0.76
N SER A 42 8.16 19.61 0.29
CA SER A 42 8.54 19.58 -1.13
C SER A 42 7.39 19.15 -2.06
N LYS A 43 6.47 18.31 -1.57
CA LYS A 43 5.22 17.99 -2.28
C LYS A 43 4.13 19.06 -2.10
N GLY A 44 4.28 20.05 -1.24
CA GLY A 44 3.22 21.03 -0.97
C GLY A 44 1.97 20.43 -0.29
N ILE A 45 2.14 19.41 0.56
CA ILE A 45 1.02 18.74 1.25
C ILE A 45 0.35 19.66 2.26
N PHE A 46 1.12 20.47 3.01
CA PHE A 46 0.55 21.39 3.99
C PHE A 46 -0.39 22.45 3.40
N PRO A 47 -0.02 23.19 2.34
CA PRO A 47 -0.96 24.12 1.70
C PRO A 47 -2.16 23.40 1.07
N LEU A 48 -1.96 22.23 0.45
CA LEU A 48 -3.05 21.42 -0.10
C LEU A 48 -4.05 20.99 0.97
N ALA A 49 -3.56 20.50 2.12
CA ALA A 49 -4.41 20.08 3.23
C ALA A 49 -5.23 21.24 3.81
N LYS A 50 -4.61 22.43 3.94
CA LYS A 50 -5.31 23.65 4.36
C LYS A 50 -6.41 24.04 3.37
N GLU A 51 -6.14 23.93 2.07
CA GLU A 51 -7.13 24.21 1.02
C GLU A 51 -8.33 23.26 1.10
N LEU A 52 -8.07 21.97 1.36
CA LEU A 52 -9.08 20.92 1.44
C LEU A 52 -9.78 20.84 2.80
N GLY A 53 -9.32 21.58 3.81
CA GLY A 53 -9.87 21.55 5.16
C GLY A 53 -9.63 20.22 5.88
N ILE A 54 -8.47 19.59 5.66
CA ILE A 54 -8.09 18.32 6.31
C ILE A 54 -6.88 18.50 7.23
N GLU A 55 -6.76 17.63 8.22
CA GLU A 55 -5.61 17.60 9.13
C GLU A 55 -4.45 16.80 8.55
N VAL A 56 -3.21 17.15 8.90
CA VAL A 56 -2.01 16.40 8.53
C VAL A 56 -1.26 15.99 9.78
N VAL A 57 -0.97 14.68 9.89
CA VAL A 57 -0.16 14.14 10.99
C VAL A 57 1.10 13.53 10.41
N ASN A 58 2.25 14.11 10.77
CA ASN A 58 3.54 13.51 10.51
C ASN A 58 3.80 12.40 11.53
N LEU A 59 3.65 11.14 11.12
CA LEU A 59 3.84 9.99 12.00
C LEU A 59 5.28 9.90 12.54
N GLN A 60 6.28 10.45 11.84
CA GLN A 60 7.67 10.45 12.31
C GLN A 60 7.90 11.35 13.54
N GLU A 61 6.99 12.29 13.80
CA GLU A 61 7.07 13.25 14.92
C GLU A 61 6.26 12.82 16.15
N LEU A 62 5.57 11.67 16.10
CA LEU A 62 4.80 11.16 17.22
C LEU A 62 5.68 10.77 18.41
N GLY A 63 5.29 11.22 19.60
CA GLY A 63 5.83 10.71 20.87
C GLY A 63 5.37 9.28 21.18
N PRO A 64 5.89 8.65 22.25
CA PRO A 64 5.57 7.26 22.62
C PRO A 64 4.07 6.96 22.71
N GLU A 65 3.28 7.90 23.23
CA GLU A 65 1.82 7.75 23.37
C GLU A 65 1.07 7.64 22.03
N GLY A 66 1.67 8.11 20.93
CA GLY A 66 1.11 8.00 19.58
C GLY A 66 1.19 6.59 18.99
N TRP A 67 1.73 5.62 19.73
CA TRP A 67 1.98 4.27 19.28
C TRP A 67 1.32 3.23 20.20
N VAL A 68 0.80 2.16 19.63
CA VAL A 68 0.26 1.00 20.35
C VAL A 68 1.10 -0.22 20.01
N HIS A 69 1.57 -0.95 21.02
CA HIS A 69 2.35 -2.17 20.81
C HIS A 69 1.41 -3.33 20.45
N VAL A 70 1.57 -3.88 19.25
CA VAL A 70 0.82 -5.01 18.71
C VAL A 70 1.69 -6.26 18.73
N LYS A 71 1.13 -7.38 19.20
CA LYS A 71 1.77 -8.70 19.18
C LYS A 71 0.87 -9.70 18.44
N PRO A 72 1.08 -9.89 17.13
CA PRO A 72 0.30 -10.87 16.38
C PRO A 72 0.66 -12.30 16.83
N GLY A 73 -0.31 -13.21 16.76
CA GLY A 73 -0.04 -14.65 16.83
C GLY A 73 0.77 -15.11 15.62
N ASP A 74 1.58 -16.15 15.79
CA ASP A 74 2.40 -16.76 14.74
C ASP A 74 3.25 -15.75 13.93
N SER A 75 3.76 -14.71 14.58
CA SER A 75 4.53 -13.66 13.91
C SER A 75 6.03 -13.94 13.85
N HIS A 76 6.66 -13.48 12.77
CA HIS A 76 8.12 -13.47 12.60
C HIS A 76 8.79 -12.25 13.26
N TRP A 77 8.03 -11.28 13.75
CA TRP A 77 8.55 -10.16 14.55
C TRP A 77 8.99 -10.65 15.93
N GLN A 78 10.23 -10.36 16.33
CA GLN A 78 10.83 -10.88 17.57
C GLN A 78 10.01 -10.55 18.83
N ASN A 79 9.41 -9.35 18.86
CA ASN A 79 8.58 -8.89 19.96
C ASN A 79 7.37 -8.10 19.44
N GLY A 80 6.79 -8.49 18.31
CA GLY A 80 5.74 -7.71 17.65
C GLY A 80 6.23 -6.33 17.18
N PHE A 81 5.30 -5.42 16.93
CA PHE A 81 5.60 -4.09 16.38
C PHE A 81 4.68 -3.01 16.95
N HIS A 82 5.13 -1.76 16.94
CA HIS A 82 4.25 -0.64 17.25
C HIS A 82 3.48 -0.21 16.02
N PHE A 83 2.23 0.18 16.22
CA PHE A 83 1.34 0.68 15.18
C PHE A 83 0.80 2.05 15.58
N ALA A 84 0.66 2.95 14.61
CA ALA A 84 0.21 4.32 14.88
C ALA A 84 -1.23 4.32 15.43
N ARG A 85 -1.37 4.83 16.66
CA ARG A 85 -2.62 4.86 17.43
C ARG A 85 -3.77 5.51 16.65
N ILE A 86 -3.47 6.57 15.92
CA ILE A 86 -4.46 7.35 15.16
C ILE A 86 -5.26 6.50 14.16
N TYR A 87 -4.67 5.43 13.59
CA TYR A 87 -5.42 4.53 12.72
C TYR A 87 -6.32 3.57 13.50
N LEU A 88 -5.91 3.13 14.68
CA LEU A 88 -6.72 2.24 15.53
C LEU A 88 -7.94 2.96 16.12
N GLU A 89 -7.85 4.27 16.27
CA GLU A 89 -8.91 5.14 16.79
C GLU A 89 -9.79 5.73 15.68
N ALA A 90 -9.43 5.51 14.40
CA ALA A 90 -10.21 5.99 13.27
C ALA A 90 -11.45 5.12 13.01
N GLU A 91 -12.55 5.74 12.60
CA GLU A 91 -13.80 5.04 12.24
C GLU A 91 -13.67 4.28 10.91
N ALA A 92 -12.85 4.79 10.00
CA ALA A 92 -12.52 4.15 8.73
C ALA A 92 -11.10 4.54 8.32
N ILE A 93 -10.39 3.59 7.71
CA ILE A 93 -9.03 3.79 7.18
C ILE A 93 -9.10 3.68 5.67
N VAL A 94 -8.79 4.77 4.98
CA VAL A 94 -8.65 4.79 3.52
C VAL A 94 -7.17 4.84 3.17
N GLN A 95 -6.74 3.93 2.30
CA GLN A 95 -5.35 3.84 1.89
C GLN A 95 -5.20 4.22 0.42
N THR A 96 -4.16 4.99 0.10
CA THR A 96 -3.68 5.12 -1.28
C THR A 96 -2.22 4.73 -1.40
N CYS A 97 -1.87 4.07 -2.50
CA CYS A 97 -0.51 3.63 -2.82
C CYS A 97 -0.31 3.59 -4.35
N CYS A 98 0.94 3.59 -4.81
CA CYS A 98 1.24 3.47 -6.24
C CYS A 98 1.45 2.01 -6.68
N LEU A 99 1.17 1.71 -7.95
CA LEU A 99 1.57 0.47 -8.60
C LEU A 99 3.08 0.44 -8.85
N LYS A 100 3.84 -0.35 -8.07
CA LYS A 100 5.30 -0.40 -8.27
C LYS A 100 5.98 -1.67 -7.79
N THR A 101 7.08 -2.01 -8.46
CA THR A 101 8.11 -2.90 -7.93
C THR A 101 8.89 -2.26 -6.79
N HIS A 102 9.60 -3.09 -6.03
CA HIS A 102 10.42 -2.66 -4.92
C HIS A 102 11.75 -3.42 -4.87
N GLY A 103 12.83 -2.68 -4.69
CA GLY A 103 14.16 -3.25 -4.44
C GLY A 103 14.30 -3.93 -3.08
N TYR A 104 15.53 -4.34 -2.75
CA TYR A 104 15.92 -4.79 -1.41
C TYR A 104 15.02 -5.89 -0.81
N GLY A 105 14.67 -6.90 -1.61
CA GLY A 105 13.91 -8.06 -1.15
C GLY A 105 12.39 -7.84 -0.98
N GLY A 106 11.87 -6.63 -1.16
CA GLY A 106 10.42 -6.37 -1.08
C GLY A 106 9.63 -6.86 -2.31
N HIS A 107 10.30 -7.01 -3.46
CA HIS A 107 9.77 -7.35 -4.81
C HIS A 107 8.75 -6.35 -5.37
N PHE A 108 7.72 -5.98 -4.61
CA PHE A 108 6.72 -4.99 -4.98
C PHE A 108 6.27 -4.14 -3.78
N THR A 109 5.66 -3.00 -4.06
CA THR A 109 5.00 -2.15 -3.07
C THR A 109 3.64 -1.78 -3.60
N LEU A 110 2.63 -2.31 -2.94
CA LEU A 110 1.22 -2.04 -3.21
C LEU A 110 0.56 -1.80 -1.85
N SER A 111 -0.62 -2.35 -1.62
CA SER A 111 -1.42 -2.03 -0.46
C SER A 111 -0.85 -2.59 0.84
N LEU A 112 -0.46 -3.88 0.89
CA LEU A 112 0.06 -4.52 2.11
C LEU A 112 1.38 -3.87 2.56
N LYS A 113 2.25 -3.52 1.61
CA LYS A 113 3.54 -2.86 1.89
C LYS A 113 3.36 -1.42 2.37
N ASN A 114 2.26 -0.76 2.02
CA ASN A 114 2.00 0.62 2.44
C ASN A 114 1.90 0.74 3.97
N THR A 115 1.43 -0.30 4.64
CA THR A 115 1.34 -0.41 6.11
C THR A 115 2.67 -0.19 6.83
N VAL A 116 3.82 -0.38 6.16
CA VAL A 116 5.14 -0.07 6.73
C VAL A 116 5.27 1.41 7.12
N GLY A 117 4.51 2.30 6.46
CA GLY A 117 4.40 3.71 6.80
C GLY A 117 3.67 3.97 8.13
N MET A 118 2.85 3.02 8.58
CA MET A 118 2.04 3.09 9.80
C MET A 118 2.76 2.55 11.05
N VAL A 119 4.00 2.09 10.89
CA VAL A 119 4.89 1.57 11.95
C VAL A 119 6.06 2.54 12.16
N PRO A 120 6.53 2.77 13.40
CA PRO A 120 7.52 3.81 13.63
C PRO A 120 8.87 3.47 13.01
N ARG A 121 9.57 4.54 12.57
CA ARG A 121 10.93 4.46 12.04
C ARG A 121 11.98 4.89 13.05
N THR A 122 11.74 6.02 13.69
CA THR A 122 12.72 6.71 14.53
C THR A 122 12.57 6.23 15.97
N GLY A 123 13.66 5.83 16.61
CA GLY A 123 13.62 5.36 18.00
C GLY A 123 13.16 3.90 18.18
N TYR A 124 12.92 3.17 17.08
CA TYR A 124 12.49 1.76 17.11
C TYR A 124 13.32 0.90 16.15
N PRO A 125 13.51 -0.41 16.43
CA PRO A 125 14.38 -1.27 15.64
C PRO A 125 13.74 -1.78 14.34
N TYR A 126 12.46 -1.47 14.09
CA TYR A 126 11.64 -2.18 13.10
C TYR A 126 12.16 -2.16 11.67
N MET A 127 12.74 -1.05 11.21
CA MET A 127 13.31 -1.03 9.86
C MET A 127 14.58 -1.87 9.75
N GLY A 128 15.37 -1.96 10.82
CA GLY A 128 16.54 -2.84 10.85
C GLY A 128 16.13 -4.31 10.87
N GLU A 129 15.16 -4.65 11.73
CA GLU A 129 14.61 -6.00 11.84
C GLU A 129 13.96 -6.46 10.53
N LEU A 130 13.11 -5.62 9.92
CA LEU A 130 12.42 -5.92 8.69
C LEU A 130 13.38 -6.18 7.51
N HIS A 131 14.33 -5.26 7.26
CA HIS A 131 15.21 -5.35 6.09
C HIS A 131 16.35 -6.35 6.24
N SER A 132 16.66 -6.81 7.46
CA SER A 132 17.66 -7.87 7.69
C SER A 132 17.06 -9.28 7.77
N SER A 133 15.73 -9.38 7.88
CA SER A 133 15.04 -10.65 8.02
C SER A 133 14.89 -11.37 6.68
N ARG A 134 15.12 -12.69 6.68
CA ARG A 134 14.74 -13.56 5.55
C ARG A 134 13.23 -13.61 5.31
N TYR A 135 12.44 -13.22 6.32
CA TYR A 135 10.98 -13.21 6.34
C TYR A 135 10.39 -11.82 6.05
N GLN A 136 11.16 -10.92 5.44
CA GLN A 136 10.77 -9.54 5.19
C GLN A 136 9.34 -9.40 4.60
N ARG A 137 8.99 -10.23 3.61
CA ARG A 137 7.69 -10.18 2.91
C ARG A 137 6.53 -10.69 3.79
N GLN A 138 6.77 -11.73 4.58
CA GLN A 138 5.82 -12.24 5.57
C GLN A 138 5.59 -11.22 6.68
N MET A 139 6.66 -10.59 7.17
CA MET A 139 6.58 -9.53 8.19
C MET A 139 5.80 -8.30 7.71
N ILE A 140 5.83 -8.01 6.40
CA ILE A 140 4.97 -6.98 5.78
C ILE A 140 3.49 -7.35 5.88
N ALA A 141 3.14 -8.59 5.54
CA ALA A 141 1.77 -9.08 5.70
C ALA A 141 1.35 -9.07 7.18
N GLU A 142 2.23 -9.43 8.10
CA GLU A 142 1.93 -9.46 9.54
C GLU A 142 1.62 -8.09 10.13
N MET A 143 2.23 -7.01 9.61
CA MET A 143 1.87 -5.65 10.03
C MET A 143 0.39 -5.31 9.74
N ASN A 144 -0.21 -5.95 8.74
CA ASN A 144 -1.61 -5.73 8.37
C ASN A 144 -2.61 -6.39 9.35
N THR A 145 -2.14 -7.21 10.30
CA THR A 145 -3.00 -7.76 11.37
C THR A 145 -3.48 -6.69 12.35
N ALA A 146 -2.84 -5.51 12.36
CA ALA A 146 -3.19 -4.43 13.28
C ALA A 146 -4.47 -3.67 12.90
N TYR A 147 -4.93 -3.75 11.64
CA TYR A 147 -6.06 -2.95 11.16
C TYR A 147 -6.78 -3.60 9.99
N ASN A 148 -7.97 -3.08 9.67
CA ASN A 148 -8.69 -3.39 8.44
C ASN A 148 -8.98 -2.10 7.66
N PRO A 149 -8.52 -1.94 6.41
CA PRO A 149 -8.88 -0.78 5.60
C PRO A 149 -10.37 -0.83 5.24
N GLY A 150 -11.01 0.34 5.23
CA GLY A 150 -12.36 0.51 4.67
C GLY A 150 -12.32 0.64 3.15
N LEU A 151 -11.23 1.18 2.59
CA LEU A 151 -11.02 1.32 1.16
C LEU A 151 -9.52 1.39 0.84
N VAL A 152 -9.11 0.75 -0.24
CA VAL A 152 -7.79 0.89 -0.85
C VAL A 152 -7.96 1.43 -2.27
N VAL A 153 -7.29 2.54 -2.57
CA VAL A 153 -7.24 3.16 -3.90
C VAL A 153 -5.80 3.17 -4.40
N LEU A 154 -5.51 2.25 -5.32
CA LEU A 154 -4.18 2.07 -5.89
C LEU A 154 -4.05 2.89 -7.18
N ASP A 155 -3.11 3.84 -7.15
CA ASP A 155 -2.75 4.71 -8.27
C ASP A 155 -1.75 3.99 -9.20
N GLY A 156 -2.25 3.52 -10.33
CA GLY A 156 -1.47 2.85 -11.37
C GLY A 156 -1.37 3.67 -12.66
N VAL A 157 -1.59 4.98 -12.63
CA VAL A 157 -1.49 5.82 -13.84
C VAL A 157 -0.08 5.72 -14.43
N GLU A 158 0.93 5.98 -13.60
CA GLU A 158 2.34 5.70 -13.88
C GLU A 158 2.82 4.59 -12.93
N ALA A 159 3.33 3.50 -13.49
CA ALA A 159 3.78 2.34 -12.72
C ALA A 159 5.30 2.11 -12.87
N PHE A 160 5.94 1.70 -11.78
CA PHE A 160 7.33 1.19 -11.83
C PHE A 160 7.30 -0.32 -12.01
N VAL A 161 7.76 -0.80 -13.17
CA VAL A 161 7.82 -2.24 -13.46
C VAL A 161 9.18 -2.86 -13.12
N ASP A 162 10.20 -2.04 -12.89
CA ASP A 162 11.56 -2.44 -12.47
C ASP A 162 12.24 -1.29 -11.73
N GLY A 163 13.19 -1.56 -10.83
CA GLY A 163 14.02 -0.57 -10.14
C GLY A 163 13.30 0.44 -9.22
N GLY A 164 12.01 0.23 -8.94
CA GLY A 164 11.24 1.12 -8.07
C GLY A 164 11.66 1.06 -6.58
N PRO A 165 11.38 2.11 -5.78
CA PRO A 165 10.75 3.39 -6.15
C PRO A 165 11.75 4.49 -6.59
N ASP A 166 13.02 4.16 -6.85
CA ASP A 166 14.07 5.16 -7.13
C ASP A 166 14.30 5.37 -8.63
N LYS A 167 15.29 4.68 -9.23
CA LYS A 167 15.63 4.78 -10.65
C LYS A 167 15.28 3.48 -11.36
N GLY A 168 14.12 3.47 -12.00
CA GLY A 168 13.52 2.26 -12.54
C GLY A 168 12.80 2.45 -13.86
N LYS A 169 12.47 1.35 -14.54
CA LYS A 169 11.66 1.37 -15.75
C LYS A 169 10.21 1.71 -15.37
N ARG A 170 9.66 2.68 -16.07
CA ARG A 170 8.28 3.13 -15.90
C ARG A 170 7.43 2.82 -17.12
N VAL A 171 6.14 2.63 -16.88
CA VAL A 171 5.13 2.43 -17.91
C VAL A 171 3.90 3.27 -17.54
N ASN A 172 3.17 3.72 -18.55
CA ASN A 172 1.84 4.28 -18.37
C ASN A 172 0.88 3.10 -18.37
N ALA A 173 0.41 2.71 -17.18
CA ALA A 173 -0.60 1.66 -17.05
C ALA A 173 -2.03 2.23 -17.03
N GLU A 174 -2.15 3.55 -16.80
CA GLU A 174 -3.39 4.33 -16.98
C GLU A 174 -4.61 3.72 -16.25
N VAL A 175 -4.36 3.17 -15.05
CA VAL A 175 -5.36 2.46 -14.27
C VAL A 175 -5.43 2.97 -12.84
N ILE A 176 -6.64 3.10 -12.31
CA ILE A 176 -6.90 3.23 -10.87
C ILE A 176 -7.63 1.96 -10.44
N LEU A 177 -7.15 1.29 -9.38
CA LEU A 177 -7.87 0.20 -8.74
C LEU A 177 -8.47 0.69 -7.42
N ALA A 178 -9.72 0.33 -7.16
CA ALA A 178 -10.36 0.59 -5.89
C ALA A 178 -11.02 -0.70 -5.36
N GLY A 179 -10.91 -0.95 -4.07
CA GLY A 179 -11.51 -2.12 -3.44
C GLY A 179 -11.37 -2.11 -1.92
N THR A 180 -12.18 -2.93 -1.25
CA THR A 180 -12.17 -3.05 0.21
C THR A 180 -11.31 -4.21 0.70
N ASP A 181 -10.86 -5.09 -0.20
CA ASP A 181 -9.96 -6.20 0.10
C ASP A 181 -8.54 -5.89 -0.41
N ARG A 182 -7.62 -5.65 0.53
CA ARG A 182 -6.21 -5.34 0.25
C ARG A 182 -5.46 -6.48 -0.43
N VAL A 183 -5.81 -7.74 -0.14
CA VAL A 183 -5.16 -8.91 -0.76
C VAL A 183 -5.59 -9.01 -2.23
N ALA A 184 -6.87 -8.77 -2.51
CA ALA A 184 -7.37 -8.69 -3.87
C ALA A 184 -6.67 -7.56 -4.66
N ILE A 185 -6.53 -6.38 -4.07
CA ILE A 185 -5.83 -5.24 -4.69
C ILE A 185 -4.36 -5.58 -4.98
N ASP A 186 -3.64 -6.21 -4.06
CA ASP A 186 -2.26 -6.62 -4.29
C ASP A 186 -2.16 -7.70 -5.38
N ALA A 187 -3.05 -8.69 -5.39
CA ALA A 187 -3.05 -9.74 -6.40
C ALA A 187 -3.31 -9.19 -7.81
N VAL A 188 -4.29 -8.30 -7.96
CA VAL A 188 -4.61 -7.62 -9.21
C VAL A 188 -3.46 -6.69 -9.62
N GLY A 189 -2.87 -5.95 -8.68
CA GLY A 189 -1.70 -5.11 -8.95
C GLY A 189 -0.50 -5.92 -9.44
N VAL A 190 -0.23 -7.10 -8.86
CA VAL A 190 0.82 -8.01 -9.36
C VAL A 190 0.50 -8.51 -10.78
N ALA A 191 -0.76 -8.86 -11.06
CA ALA A 191 -1.17 -9.25 -12.42
C ALA A 191 -0.93 -8.12 -13.44
N ILE A 192 -1.20 -6.86 -13.07
CA ILE A 192 -0.91 -5.70 -13.92
C ILE A 192 0.60 -5.51 -14.10
N LEU A 193 1.41 -5.60 -13.04
CA LEU A 193 2.87 -5.53 -13.17
C LEU A 193 3.40 -6.59 -14.15
N ARG A 194 2.88 -7.82 -14.09
CA ARG A 194 3.20 -8.90 -15.03
C ARG A 194 2.79 -8.57 -16.47
N LEU A 195 1.61 -7.99 -16.67
CA LEU A 195 1.10 -7.58 -17.99
C LEU A 195 2.06 -6.61 -18.69
N PHE A 196 2.65 -5.67 -17.94
CA PHE A 196 3.56 -4.66 -18.49
C PHE A 196 5.04 -5.08 -18.54
N GLY A 197 5.36 -6.32 -18.14
CA GLY A 197 6.71 -6.85 -18.11
C GLY A 197 7.53 -6.29 -16.94
N THR A 198 7.67 -7.11 -15.91
CA THR A 198 8.29 -6.77 -14.62
C THR A 198 9.50 -7.67 -14.31
N THR A 199 10.02 -7.62 -13.08
CA THR A 199 11.20 -8.37 -12.67
C THR A 199 10.94 -9.88 -12.63
N PRO A 200 11.99 -10.73 -12.67
CA PRO A 200 11.84 -12.17 -12.54
C PRO A 200 11.14 -12.61 -11.25
N GLU A 201 11.38 -11.92 -10.14
CA GLU A 201 10.82 -12.23 -8.83
C GLU A 201 9.30 -12.04 -8.80
N VAL A 202 8.81 -10.93 -9.37
CA VAL A 202 7.37 -10.63 -9.46
C VAL A 202 6.70 -11.51 -10.53
N SER A 203 7.43 -11.86 -11.60
CA SER A 203 6.89 -12.66 -12.71
C SER A 203 6.75 -14.15 -12.42
N LYS A 204 7.48 -14.68 -11.43
CA LYS A 204 7.57 -16.13 -11.20
C LYS A 204 6.43 -16.68 -10.34
N GLY A 205 5.94 -17.87 -10.72
CA GLY A 205 5.04 -18.70 -9.93
C GLY A 205 3.66 -18.09 -9.71
N LEU A 206 2.90 -18.71 -8.79
CA LEU A 206 1.54 -18.28 -8.47
C LEU A 206 1.50 -16.86 -7.91
N ILE A 207 0.49 -16.06 -8.30
CA ILE A 207 0.29 -14.72 -7.70
C ILE A 207 0.01 -14.87 -6.21
N PHE A 208 -0.89 -15.80 -5.84
CA PHE A 208 -1.13 -16.17 -4.45
C PHE A 208 0.03 -16.96 -3.81
N GLY A 209 1.06 -17.30 -4.58
CA GLY A 209 2.32 -17.85 -4.09
C GLY A 209 3.39 -16.78 -3.78
N GLN A 210 3.15 -15.51 -4.13
CA GLN A 210 4.03 -14.40 -3.71
C GLN A 210 3.99 -14.29 -2.19
N GLU A 211 5.15 -14.39 -1.53
CA GLU A 211 5.24 -14.58 -0.07
C GLU A 211 4.40 -13.58 0.76
N GLN A 212 4.33 -12.32 0.33
CA GLN A 212 3.53 -11.29 0.99
C GLN A 212 2.01 -11.56 0.87
N ILE A 213 1.53 -11.97 -0.32
CA ILE A 213 0.13 -12.29 -0.58
C ILE A 213 -0.24 -13.61 0.10
N ALA A 214 0.60 -14.64 -0.05
CA ALA A 214 0.42 -15.94 0.57
C ALA A 214 0.27 -15.81 2.09
N ARG A 215 1.19 -15.06 2.74
CA ARG A 215 1.11 -14.83 4.18
C ARG A 215 -0.13 -14.05 4.59
N ALA A 216 -0.55 -13.06 3.80
CA ALA A 216 -1.77 -12.32 4.10
C ALA A 216 -3.03 -13.19 4.02
N ALA A 217 -3.09 -14.10 3.05
CA ALA A 217 -4.14 -15.10 2.93
C ALA A 217 -4.15 -16.10 4.10
N GLU A 218 -2.98 -16.61 4.51
CA GLU A 218 -2.84 -17.49 5.69
C GLU A 218 -3.35 -16.82 6.98
N LEU A 219 -3.11 -15.52 7.12
CA LEU A 219 -3.54 -14.72 8.27
C LEU A 219 -5.01 -14.28 8.19
N GLY A 220 -5.74 -14.63 7.11
CA GLY A 220 -7.14 -14.25 6.93
C GLY A 220 -7.35 -12.75 6.71
N LEU A 221 -6.38 -12.05 6.11
CA LEU A 221 -6.42 -10.58 5.92
C LEU A 221 -7.20 -10.13 4.68
N GLY A 222 -7.73 -11.07 3.91
CA GLY A 222 -8.50 -10.88 2.68
C GLY A 222 -8.72 -12.20 1.96
N VAL A 223 -9.04 -12.13 0.67
CA VAL A 223 -9.18 -13.29 -0.22
C VAL A 223 -7.95 -14.21 -0.19
N SER A 224 -8.17 -15.49 -0.46
CA SER A 224 -7.14 -16.54 -0.47
C SER A 224 -6.90 -17.16 -1.84
N SER A 225 -7.69 -16.79 -2.85
CA SER A 225 -7.54 -17.31 -4.21
C SER A 225 -8.06 -16.33 -5.27
N PRO A 226 -7.61 -16.43 -6.53
CA PRO A 226 -8.02 -15.51 -7.58
C PRO A 226 -9.50 -15.64 -7.94
N GLU A 227 -10.13 -16.80 -7.73
CA GLU A 227 -11.55 -17.04 -8.00
C GLU A 227 -12.48 -16.24 -7.08
N GLN A 228 -11.97 -15.76 -5.94
CA GLN A 228 -12.71 -14.90 -5.02
C GLN A 228 -12.69 -13.42 -5.44
N ILE A 229 -11.95 -13.07 -6.50
CA ILE A 229 -11.79 -11.69 -6.96
C ILE A 229 -12.71 -11.44 -8.16
N GLN A 230 -13.64 -10.51 -8.00
CA GLN A 230 -14.43 -9.97 -9.09
C GLN A 230 -13.84 -8.63 -9.56
N LEU A 231 -13.45 -8.56 -10.83
CA LEU A 231 -13.13 -7.29 -11.48
C LEU A 231 -14.39 -6.68 -12.09
N VAL A 232 -14.69 -5.45 -11.70
CA VAL A 232 -15.79 -4.63 -12.24
C VAL A 232 -15.16 -3.41 -12.90
N ALA A 233 -15.54 -3.13 -14.15
CA ALA A 233 -15.02 -2.03 -14.93
C ALA A 233 -16.11 -0.98 -15.22
N ASP A 234 -15.69 0.26 -15.45
CA ASP A 234 -16.56 1.43 -15.65
C ASP A 234 -16.87 1.72 -17.13
N GLY A 235 -16.31 0.95 -18.06
CA GLY A 235 -16.55 1.10 -19.50
C GLY A 235 -15.87 0.04 -20.37
N PRO A 236 -16.10 0.06 -21.69
CA PRO A 236 -15.60 -0.96 -22.61
C PRO A 236 -14.07 -1.11 -22.63
N GLU A 237 -13.33 0.00 -22.57
CA GLU A 237 -11.86 -0.01 -22.53
C GLU A 237 -11.35 -0.66 -21.23
N SER A 238 -11.94 -0.29 -20.10
CA SER A 238 -11.66 -0.88 -18.79
C SER A 238 -12.04 -2.37 -18.73
N GLU A 239 -13.13 -2.80 -19.38
CA GLU A 239 -13.52 -4.21 -19.48
C GLU A 239 -12.50 -5.04 -20.28
N GLU A 240 -12.01 -4.50 -21.41
CA GLU A 240 -10.97 -5.18 -22.19
C GLU A 240 -9.68 -5.32 -21.36
N PHE A 241 -9.28 -4.25 -20.66
CA PHE A 241 -8.13 -4.29 -19.77
C PHE A 241 -8.32 -5.29 -18.62
N ALA A 242 -9.48 -5.27 -17.95
CA ALA A 242 -9.83 -6.21 -16.90
C ALA A 242 -9.80 -7.67 -17.38
N GLY A 243 -10.21 -7.93 -18.63
CA GLY A 243 -10.09 -9.25 -19.26
C GLY A 243 -8.64 -9.74 -19.33
N LYS A 244 -7.72 -8.89 -19.81
CA LYS A 244 -6.27 -9.21 -19.87
C LYS A 244 -5.69 -9.48 -18.48
N VAL A 245 -6.06 -8.66 -17.50
CA VAL A 245 -5.62 -8.82 -16.11
C VAL A 245 -6.18 -10.11 -15.50
N ARG A 246 -7.45 -10.43 -15.73
CA ARG A 246 -8.09 -11.65 -15.25
C ARG A 246 -7.42 -12.91 -15.79
N GLU A 247 -7.01 -12.92 -17.06
CA GLU A 247 -6.27 -14.05 -17.62
C GLU A 247 -4.94 -14.29 -16.89
N ILE A 248 -4.18 -13.23 -16.61
CA ILE A 248 -2.91 -13.35 -15.87
C ILE A 248 -3.19 -13.76 -14.42
N LEU A 249 -4.25 -13.23 -13.82
CA LEU A 249 -4.63 -13.53 -12.44
C LEU A 249 -4.99 -15.01 -12.25
N LEU A 250 -5.68 -15.62 -13.22
CA LEU A 250 -6.12 -17.02 -13.17
C LEU A 250 -5.06 -18.03 -13.66
N LYS A 251 -4.20 -17.64 -14.62
CA LYS A 251 -3.05 -18.46 -15.05
C LYS A 251 -1.89 -18.41 -14.05
N GLY A 252 -1.94 -17.39 -13.19
CA GLY A 252 -0.88 -16.88 -12.34
C GLY A 252 -0.53 -17.81 -11.22
#